data_AF-A0A7S0MZ13-F1
#
_entry.id   AF-A0A7S0MZ13-F1
#
_cell.length_a   1.000
_cell.length_b   1.000
_cell.length_c   1.000
_cell.angle_alpha   90.00
_cell.angle_beta   90.00
_cell.angle_gamma   90.00
#
_symmetry.space_group_name_H-M   'P 1'
#
loop_
_entity.id
_entity.type
_entity.pdbx_description
1 polymer ?
#
loop_
_entity_poly.entity_id
_entity_poly.type
_entity_poly.pdbx_seq_one_letter_code
_entity_poly.pdbx_strand_id
1 'polypeptide(L)'
;AEVPAVSLTVSLPMTAQEFKANQGPFVDSMAGTAGCGPCKDPAASPAMCGDCELSILSVAPAAGRRLLAGSVSVETQIKALGAGGKGLADAMAAKLTPAAINRGLAEHSLPSAKLLVAPFVSAVSAAIAGAVGKFGGFVDKAKGIAGG
;
A
#
# COMPACT_ATOMS: atom_id res chain seq x y z
N ALA A 1 14.25 0.26 -14.51
CA ALA A 1 14.47 1.34 -13.54
C ALA A 1 13.81 0.92 -12.22
N GLU A 2 14.56 0.98 -11.13
CA GLU A 2 14.03 0.76 -9.79
C GLU A 2 13.30 2.03 -9.36
N VAL A 3 12.01 1.91 -9.06
CA VAL A 3 11.18 3.02 -8.58
C VAL A 3 11.13 2.90 -7.06
N PRO A 4 11.61 3.90 -6.32
CA PRO A 4 11.50 3.91 -4.87
C PRO A 4 10.02 4.00 -4.47
N ALA A 5 9.63 3.13 -3.55
CA ALA A 5 8.29 3.03 -3.03
C ALA A 5 8.30 2.97 -1.51
N VAL A 6 7.30 3.57 -0.88
CA VAL A 6 7.08 3.47 0.55
C VAL A 6 6.08 2.36 0.80
N SER A 7 6.49 1.32 1.51
CA SER A 7 5.59 0.25 1.95
C SER A 7 5.24 0.46 3.42
N LEU A 8 3.97 0.24 3.77
CA LEU A 8 3.49 0.27 5.14
C LEU A 8 2.33 -0.71 5.33
N THR A 9 2.14 -1.13 6.58
CA THR A 9 1.02 -2.00 6.95
C THR A 9 0.26 -1.40 8.10
N VAL A 10 -1.04 -1.21 7.90
CA VAL A 10 -1.95 -0.65 8.91
C VAL A 10 -3.04 -1.65 9.26
N SER A 11 -3.41 -1.70 10.53
CA SER A 11 -4.59 -2.41 10.99
C SER A 11 -5.72 -1.42 11.20
N LEU A 12 -6.84 -1.63 10.52
CA LEU A 12 -8.06 -0.87 10.68
C LEU A 12 -9.07 -1.73 11.47
N PRO A 13 -9.75 -1.18 12.49
CA PRO A 13 -10.80 -1.88 13.21
C PRO A 13 -12.12 -1.82 12.42
N MET A 14 -12.10 -2.35 11.20
CA MET A 14 -13.26 -2.53 10.33
C MET A 14 -13.18 -3.89 9.63
N THR A 15 -14.29 -4.34 9.04
CA THR A 15 -14.35 -5.56 8.22
C THR A 15 -13.80 -5.34 6.81
N ALA A 16 -13.49 -6.43 6.09
CA ALA A 16 -13.03 -6.34 4.71
C ALA A 16 -14.09 -5.77 3.75
N GLN A 17 -15.38 -5.96 4.04
CA GLN A 17 -16.46 -5.37 3.26
C GLN A 17 -16.54 -3.86 3.47
N GLU A 18 -16.47 -3.41 4.73
CA GLU A 18 -16.41 -1.98 5.04
C GLU A 18 -15.18 -1.32 4.44
N PHE A 19 -14.03 -2.00 4.49
CA PHE A 19 -12.81 -1.49 3.85
C PHE A 19 -12.96 -1.36 2.33
N LYS A 20 -13.57 -2.34 1.64
CA LYS A 20 -13.82 -2.25 0.20
C LYS A 20 -14.72 -1.06 -0.15
N ALA A 21 -15.74 -0.78 0.66
CA ALA A 21 -16.59 0.40 0.48
C ALA A 21 -15.83 1.72 0.74
N ASN A 22 -14.84 1.69 1.63
CA ASN A 22 -14.05 2.84 2.06
C ASN A 22 -12.64 2.89 1.44
N GLN A 23 -12.39 2.10 0.39
CA GLN A 23 -11.08 1.98 -0.22
C GLN A 23 -10.63 3.30 -0.84
N GLY A 24 -11.56 4.01 -1.50
CA GLY A 24 -11.31 5.34 -2.06
C GLY A 24 -10.88 6.36 -1.00
N PRO A 25 -11.72 6.62 0.04
CA PRO A 25 -11.37 7.52 1.13
C PRO A 25 -10.05 7.16 1.82
N PHE A 26 -9.74 5.87 1.98
CA PHE A 26 -8.48 5.41 2.55
C PHE A 26 -7.29 5.75 1.65
N VAL A 27 -7.38 5.48 0.35
CA VAL A 27 -6.32 5.79 -0.62
C VAL A 27 -6.09 7.30 -0.70
N ASP A 28 -7.15 8.10 -0.71
CA ASP A 28 -7.08 9.56 -0.75
C ASP A 28 -6.41 10.13 0.51
N SER A 29 -6.80 9.61 1.68
CA SER A 29 -6.19 9.93 2.97
C SER A 29 -4.68 9.62 3.00
N MET A 30 -4.29 8.46 2.49
CA MET A 30 -2.89 8.05 2.42
C MET A 30 -2.09 8.91 1.43
N ALA A 31 -2.67 9.24 0.27
CA ALA A 31 -2.06 10.11 -0.72
C ALA A 31 -1.88 11.55 -0.20
N GLY A 32 -2.90 12.09 0.48
CA GLY A 32 -2.85 13.39 1.14
C GLY A 32 -1.78 13.43 2.22
N THR A 33 -1.70 12.39 3.06
CA THR A 33 -0.69 12.27 4.11
C THR A 33 0.73 12.16 3.55
N ALA A 34 0.90 11.41 2.46
CA ALA A 34 2.17 11.30 1.75
C ALA A 34 2.55 12.60 1.02
N GLY A 35 1.59 13.51 0.80
CA GLY A 35 1.79 14.76 0.07
C GLY A 35 1.80 14.58 -1.44
N CYS A 36 1.17 13.52 -1.94
CA CYS A 36 1.04 13.19 -3.36
C CYS A 36 -0.07 14.00 -4.06
N GLY A 37 -0.91 14.70 -3.30
CA GLY A 37 -2.07 15.42 -3.81
C GLY A 37 -3.28 14.50 -4.06
N PRO A 38 -4.38 15.04 -4.60
CA PRO A 38 -5.61 14.30 -4.80
C PRO A 38 -5.42 13.19 -5.86
N CYS A 39 -6.01 12.03 -5.60
CA CYS A 39 -6.01 10.91 -6.53
C CYS A 39 -7.07 11.11 -7.60
N LYS A 40 -6.74 10.80 -8.85
CA LYS A 40 -7.71 10.87 -9.95
C LYS A 40 -8.80 9.79 -9.83
N ASP A 41 -8.39 8.60 -9.42
CA ASP A 41 -9.25 7.44 -9.18
C ASP A 41 -8.79 6.70 -7.90
N PRO A 42 -9.18 7.16 -6.70
CA PRO A 42 -8.76 6.55 -5.45
C PRO A 42 -9.35 5.14 -5.23
N ALA A 43 -10.44 4.80 -5.92
CA ALA A 43 -11.03 3.46 -5.92
C ALA A 43 -10.32 2.47 -6.86
N ALA A 44 -9.48 2.96 -7.79
CA ALA A 44 -8.68 2.11 -8.65
C ALA A 44 -7.44 1.59 -7.90
N SER A 45 -7.03 0.36 -8.19
CA SER A 45 -5.72 -0.15 -7.74
C SER A 45 -4.94 -0.62 -8.95
N PRO A 46 -3.83 0.04 -9.31
CA PRO A 46 -3.22 1.18 -8.62
C PRO A 46 -3.97 2.52 -8.80
N ALA A 47 -4.03 3.34 -7.75
CA ALA A 47 -4.53 4.71 -7.80
C ALA A 47 -3.40 5.67 -8.17
N MET A 48 -3.63 6.51 -9.17
CA MET A 48 -2.67 7.55 -9.58
C MET A 48 -3.02 8.88 -8.91
N CYS A 49 -2.08 9.39 -8.12
CA CYS A 49 -2.22 10.60 -7.31
C CYS A 49 -1.03 11.52 -7.62
N GLY A 50 -1.21 12.39 -8.61
CA GLY A 50 -0.14 13.27 -9.11
C GLY A 50 1.10 12.48 -9.55
N ASP A 51 2.22 12.76 -8.90
CA ASP A 51 3.52 12.11 -9.12
C ASP A 51 3.73 10.84 -8.29
N CYS A 52 2.66 10.31 -7.68
CA CYS A 52 2.69 9.08 -6.90
C CYS A 52 1.70 8.03 -7.43
N GLU A 53 2.06 6.77 -7.27
CA GLU A 53 1.19 5.63 -7.55
C GLU A 53 0.95 4.85 -6.25
N LEU A 54 -0.30 4.80 -5.80
CA LEU A 54 -0.71 4.06 -4.61
C LEU A 54 -1.27 2.69 -5.00
N SER A 55 -0.70 1.62 -4.47
CA SER A 55 -1.14 0.24 -4.68
C SER A 55 -1.47 -0.41 -3.36
N ILE A 56 -2.65 -1.02 -3.27
CA ILE A 56 -2.97 -1.91 -2.16
C ILE A 56 -2.47 -3.31 -2.53
N LEU A 57 -1.43 -3.77 -1.84
CA LEU A 57 -0.81 -5.07 -2.09
C LEU A 57 -1.68 -6.21 -1.58
N SER A 58 -2.22 -6.04 -0.37
CA SER A 58 -2.99 -7.07 0.29
C SER A 58 -3.93 -6.49 1.33
N VAL A 59 -5.10 -7.12 1.46
CA VAL A 59 -6.05 -6.89 2.55
C VAL A 59 -6.30 -8.23 3.20
N ALA A 60 -5.70 -8.44 4.37
CA ALA A 60 -5.86 -9.67 5.14
C ALA A 60 -6.67 -9.38 6.40
N PRO A 61 -7.61 -10.25 6.81
CA PRO A 61 -8.18 -10.15 8.15
C PRO A 61 -7.04 -10.23 9.17
N ALA A 62 -7.01 -9.35 10.17
CA ALA A 62 -5.96 -9.35 11.17
C ALA A 62 -6.02 -10.67 11.97
N ALA A 63 -5.20 -11.65 11.58
CA ALA A 63 -5.16 -12.97 12.18
C ALA A 63 -4.42 -12.89 13.53
N GLY A 64 -5.10 -12.38 14.54
CA GLY A 64 -4.54 -12.16 15.87
C GLY A 64 -5.60 -12.32 16.94
N ARG A 65 -5.85 -13.57 17.35
CA ARG A 65 -6.69 -13.98 18.50
C ARG A 65 -8.19 -13.69 18.31
N ARG A 66 -9.01 -14.68 18.67
CA ARG A 66 -10.50 -14.76 18.62
C ARG A 66 -11.28 -13.58 19.24
N LEU A 67 -10.64 -12.48 19.63
CA LEU A 67 -11.24 -11.31 20.27
C LEU A 67 -11.24 -10.03 19.39
N LEU A 68 -10.53 -10.02 18.26
CA LEU A 68 -10.48 -8.89 17.31
C LEU A 68 -11.34 -9.15 16.04
N ALA A 69 -12.56 -9.67 16.24
CA ALA A 69 -13.46 -10.20 15.20
C ALA A 69 -13.97 -9.20 14.12
N GLY A 70 -13.32 -8.05 13.95
CA GLY A 70 -13.72 -7.04 12.97
C GLY A 70 -12.58 -6.11 12.59
N SER A 71 -11.35 -6.61 12.43
CA SER A 71 -10.22 -5.79 11.99
C SER A 71 -9.51 -6.37 10.78
N VAL A 72 -9.08 -5.50 9.87
CA VAL A 72 -8.33 -5.84 8.67
C VAL A 72 -6.94 -5.21 8.70
N SER A 73 -5.98 -5.96 8.19
CA SER A 73 -4.61 -5.53 7.94
C SER A 73 -4.52 -5.17 6.47
N VAL A 74 -4.17 -3.93 6.19
CA VAL A 74 -4.05 -3.40 4.83
C VAL A 74 -2.57 -3.08 4.61
N GLU A 75 -2.00 -3.75 3.62
CA GLU A 75 -0.64 -3.49 3.16
C GLU A 75 -0.71 -2.57 1.94
N THR A 76 -0.14 -1.38 2.07
CA THR A 76 -0.10 -0.37 1.02
C THR A 76 1.32 -0.06 0.60
N GLN A 77 1.46 0.26 -0.68
CA GLN A 77 2.69 0.66 -1.29
C GLN A 77 2.48 1.94 -2.11
N ILE A 78 3.34 2.91 -1.90
CA ILE A 78 3.28 4.24 -2.51
C ILE A 78 4.55 4.43 -3.33
N LYS A 79 4.46 4.34 -4.66
CA LYS A 79 5.62 4.55 -5.54
C LYS A 79 5.78 6.03 -5.86
N ALA A 80 7.02 6.52 -5.80
CA ALA A 80 7.37 7.88 -6.18
C ALA A 80 7.77 7.92 -7.67
N LEU A 81 6.88 8.37 -8.55
CA LEU A 81 7.11 8.42 -10.00
C LEU A 81 7.87 9.69 -10.47
N GLY A 82 8.05 10.67 -9.58
CA GLY A 82 8.72 11.94 -9.90
C GLY A 82 10.25 11.87 -10.10
N ALA A 83 10.78 12.88 -10.79
CA ALA A 83 12.22 13.09 -10.97
C ALA A 83 12.89 13.44 -9.63
N GLY A 84 13.43 12.42 -8.95
CA GLY A 84 13.92 12.54 -7.56
C GLY A 84 13.35 11.48 -6.62
N GLY A 85 12.71 10.43 -7.15
CA GLY A 85 11.94 9.42 -6.43
C GLY A 85 12.48 9.00 -5.05
N LYS A 86 13.80 8.87 -4.85
CA LYS A 86 14.34 8.45 -3.54
C LYS A 86 14.13 9.52 -2.46
N GLY A 87 14.40 10.78 -2.78
CA GLY A 87 14.17 11.90 -1.86
C GLY A 87 12.69 12.15 -1.60
N LEU A 88 11.85 11.93 -2.63
CA LEU A 88 10.40 11.96 -2.49
C LEU A 88 9.89 10.82 -1.60
N ALA A 89 10.35 9.59 -1.80
CA ALA A 89 9.94 8.44 -0.99
C ALA A 89 10.39 8.58 0.47
N ASP A 90 11.59 9.12 0.71
CA ASP A 90 12.07 9.39 2.07
C ASP A 90 11.22 10.48 2.77
N ALA A 91 10.91 11.56 2.06
CA ALA A 91 10.01 12.60 2.54
C ALA A 91 8.58 12.07 2.79
N MET A 92 8.09 11.16 1.96
CA MET A 92 6.79 10.48 2.16
C MET A 92 6.83 9.60 3.42
N ALA A 93 7.85 8.76 3.57
CA ALA A 93 8.01 7.89 4.75
C ALA A 93 8.11 8.72 6.04
N ALA A 94 8.80 9.85 6.01
CA ALA A 94 8.90 10.79 7.12
C ALA A 94 7.55 11.44 7.48
N LYS A 95 6.67 11.69 6.49
CA LYS A 95 5.32 12.23 6.71
C LYS A 95 4.31 11.19 7.16
N LEU A 96 4.48 9.93 6.77
CA LEU A 96 3.60 8.79 7.09
C LEU A 96 3.74 8.30 8.54
N THR A 97 3.69 9.24 9.49
CA THR A 97 3.68 8.93 10.92
C THR A 97 2.32 8.40 11.35
N PRO A 98 2.24 7.61 12.45
CA PRO A 98 0.96 7.14 12.99
C PRO A 98 -0.03 8.28 13.26
N ALA A 99 0.47 9.43 13.71
CA ALA A 99 -0.35 10.61 13.98
C ALA A 99 -0.91 11.22 12.70
N ALA A 100 -0.08 11.36 11.66
CA ALA A 100 -0.50 11.92 10.38
C ALA A 100 -1.50 10.99 9.66
N ILE A 101 -1.24 9.68 9.66
CA ILE A 101 -2.16 8.68 9.11
C ILE A 101 -3.50 8.72 9.86
N ASN A 102 -3.50 8.70 11.19
CA ASN A 102 -4.76 8.75 11.95
C ASN A 102 -5.52 10.07 11.76
N ARG A 103 -4.80 11.18 11.59
CA ARG A 103 -5.42 12.46 11.25
C ARG A 103 -6.07 12.43 9.87
N GLY A 104 -5.36 11.97 8.86
CA GLY A 104 -5.92 11.81 7.52
C GLY A 104 -7.12 10.86 7.52
N LEU A 105 -7.07 9.76 8.28
CA LEU A 105 -8.19 8.81 8.36
C LEU A 105 -9.40 9.47 9.02
N ALA A 106 -9.18 10.25 10.09
CA ALA A 106 -10.24 11.00 10.75
C ALA A 106 -10.89 12.06 9.85
N GLU A 107 -10.11 12.72 8.98
CA GLU A 107 -10.64 13.67 7.97
C GLU A 107 -11.63 12.99 7.00
N HIS A 108 -11.46 11.70 6.75
CA HIS A 108 -12.34 10.89 5.91
C HIS A 108 -13.36 10.04 6.72
N SER A 109 -13.56 10.35 8.01
CA SER A 109 -14.46 9.59 8.91
C SER A 109 -14.12 8.10 9.03
N LEU A 110 -12.86 7.73 8.80
CA LEU A 110 -12.36 6.37 8.98
C LEU A 110 -11.89 6.16 10.43
N PRO A 111 -12.06 4.94 10.97
CA PRO A 111 -11.57 4.63 12.30
C PRO A 111 -10.05 4.69 12.35
N SER A 112 -9.52 5.01 13.53
CA SER A 112 -8.08 5.10 13.75
C SER A 112 -7.38 3.79 13.39
N ALA A 113 -6.40 3.89 12.50
CA ALA A 113 -5.53 2.78 12.14
C ALA A 113 -4.40 2.62 13.17
N LYS A 114 -4.12 1.37 13.50
CA LYS A 114 -2.91 0.99 14.22
C LYS A 114 -1.83 0.63 13.23
N LEU A 115 -0.71 1.34 13.26
CA LEU A 115 0.45 1.01 12.44
C LEU A 115 1.02 -0.34 12.89
N LEU A 116 0.99 -1.35 12.02
CA LEU A 116 1.58 -2.67 12.29
C LEU A 116 3.06 -2.70 11.88
N VAL A 117 3.37 -2.05 10.75
CA VAL A 117 4.72 -1.94 10.20
C VAL A 117 4.98 -0.48 9.88
N ALA A 118 6.11 0.05 10.39
CA ALA A 118 6.55 1.41 10.11
C ALA A 118 6.74 1.62 8.60
N PRO A 119 6.42 2.81 8.05
CA PRO A 119 6.69 3.10 6.66
C PRO A 119 8.20 2.99 6.40
N PHE A 120 8.56 2.22 5.37
CA PHE A 120 9.95 2.12 4.94
C PHE A 120 10.05 2.28 3.44
N VAL A 121 11.16 2.86 2.98
CA VAL A 121 11.46 3.03 1.56
C VAL A 121 12.07 1.73 1.04
N SER A 122 11.38 1.08 0.12
CA SER A 122 11.86 -0.07 -0.64
C SER A 122 12.08 0.33 -2.10
N ALA A 123 13.12 -0.19 -2.73
CA ALA A 123 13.23 -0.14 -4.18
C ALA A 123 12.28 -1.19 -4.77
N VAL A 124 11.34 -0.77 -5.62
CA VAL A 124 10.44 -1.69 -6.33
C VAL A 124 10.78 -1.61 -7.80
N SER A 125 11.14 -2.74 -8.40
CA SER A 125 11.39 -2.78 -9.84
C SER A 125 10.10 -2.41 -10.59
N ALA A 126 10.17 -1.46 -11.53
CA ALA A 126 9.05 -1.06 -12.39
C ALA A 126 8.46 -2.21 -13.24
N ALA A 127 9.03 -3.42 -13.18
CA ALA A 127 8.56 -4.62 -13.85
C ALA A 127 7.29 -5.24 -13.24
N ILE A 128 6.81 -4.77 -12.07
CA ILE A 128 5.66 -5.36 -11.37
C ILE A 128 4.36 -4.56 -11.60
N ALA A 129 4.20 -3.95 -12.78
CA ALA A 129 2.88 -3.53 -13.27
C ALA A 129 2.10 -4.71 -13.91
N GLY A 130 2.68 -5.93 -13.94
CA GLY A 130 2.09 -7.10 -14.57
C GLY A 130 1.87 -8.34 -13.69
N ALA A 131 2.09 -8.27 -12.37
CA ALA A 131 2.04 -9.47 -11.52
C ALA A 131 1.05 -9.43 -10.34
N VAL A 132 0.04 -8.55 -10.36
CA VAL A 132 -1.19 -8.78 -9.57
C VAL A 132 -2.06 -9.77 -10.35
N GLY A 133 -1.58 -11.00 -10.42
CA GLY A 133 -2.18 -12.06 -11.22
C GLY A 133 -1.46 -13.40 -11.13
N LYS A 134 -0.70 -13.68 -10.06
CA LYS A 134 -0.16 -15.04 -9.86
C LYS A 134 0.33 -15.36 -8.44
N PHE A 135 -0.52 -15.20 -7.44
CA PHE A 135 -0.40 -16.06 -6.25
C PHE A 135 -1.04 -17.41 -6.57
N GLY A 136 -0.29 -18.26 -7.25
CA GLY A 136 -0.70 -19.61 -7.62
C GLY A 136 0.37 -20.28 -8.46
N GLY A 137 1.34 -20.93 -7.80
CA GLY A 137 2.30 -21.78 -8.50
C GLY A 137 3.71 -21.76 -7.91
N PHE A 138 3.84 -22.04 -6.62
CA PHE A 138 5.10 -22.45 -6.02
C PHE A 138 5.34 -23.92 -6.40
N VAL A 139 5.92 -24.21 -7.56
CA VAL A 139 6.62 -25.48 -7.81
C VAL A 139 7.81 -25.26 -8.74
N ASP A 140 8.96 -25.22 -8.09
CA ASP A 140 10.27 -25.65 -8.55
C ASP A 140 10.22 -26.85 -9.51
N LYS A 141 10.84 -26.72 -10.70
CA LYS A 141 11.65 -27.81 -11.25
C LYS A 141 12.67 -27.27 -12.24
N ALA A 142 13.91 -27.18 -11.76
CA ALA A 142 15.09 -27.15 -12.59
C ALA A 142 15.10 -28.34 -13.58
N LYS A 143 15.71 -28.11 -14.77
CA LYS A 143 16.68 -28.99 -15.47
C LYS A 143 16.50 -28.95 -16.98
N GLY A 144 17.56 -28.55 -17.69
CA GLY A 144 17.64 -28.65 -19.15
C GLY A 144 18.76 -27.83 -19.76
N ILE A 145 20.00 -28.10 -19.32
CA ILE A 145 21.21 -27.77 -20.07
C ILE A 145 21.36 -28.84 -21.17
N ALA A 146 21.88 -28.42 -22.34
CA ALA A 146 22.60 -29.21 -23.36
C ALA A 146 21.82 -29.74 -24.59
N GLY A 147 22.22 -29.23 -25.77
CA GLY A 147 22.91 -30.01 -26.82
C GLY A 147 22.09 -30.91 -27.74
N GLY A 148 22.23 -30.71 -29.05
CA GLY A 148 21.77 -31.60 -30.11
C GLY A 148 21.74 -30.91 -31.46
#